data_AF-A0A1Q7PQ69-F1
#
_entry.id   AF-A0A1Q7PQ69-F1
#
_cell.length_a   1.000
_cell.length_b   1.000
_cell.length_c   1.000
_cell.angle_alpha   90.00
_cell.angle_beta   90.00
_cell.angle_gamma   90.00
#
_symmetry.space_group_name_H-M   'P 1'
#
loop_
_entity.id
_entity.type
_entity.pdbx_description
1 polymer ?
#
loop_
_entity_poly.entity_id
_entity_poly.type
_entity_poly.pdbx_seq_one_letter_code
_entity_poly.pdbx_strand_id
1 'polypeptide(L)'
;MIRDDRQKDGSQEGAALIGTVMVMLILSMLGTVSMNLAALEIESVGAARDEAVARHLAEAGADLAVQWFHDPQSAPIGTDGSLLGKRYELRHSGPSFFDAQGVSQFVGTADHPDLVYEASKPLDDRLLNDPASGWFRSLGSLGRILKLKAYGPTRPGLLCTVEVTAGTAGGTGGGMGGSGGLSRTLSVQLGTRAIPPLRAGVQIGTSGEPHAPSGPLPIWLHWGDLKVKGDARFGGRDQVPTKTALAPVTGQSYADMTHREDRWLDIWVGGGALFGLSASEPSGGIPANVYPRQDPFPGLKEDRWDYETMKKQALLYGSYYGLERDGLLYQNGRVEPGLGRTADEVFGSEAVGDHHGLVFVDTLDRRPPGTDNLGTLSLETEYAEGLFVVNAHLHLKPKGIGKSVPVLSPPGEGLSSLGSRVPVELTGIHLQGVLYTPGDLTIEGRPRMYGALVVGGKVTQTSEVSGQLEIWYNYGLRSGIVQGMPLVYVAPGTWVEKY
;
A
#
# COMPACT_ATOMS: atom_id res chain seq x y z
N MET A 1 25.35 -84.56 -65.59
CA MET A 1 25.73 -83.33 -64.83
C MET A 1 24.66 -82.29 -65.16
N ILE A 2 24.19 -81.49 -64.19
CA ILE A 2 22.97 -80.63 -64.22
C ILE A 2 21.70 -81.33 -63.69
N ARG A 3 21.66 -81.57 -62.38
CA ARG A 3 20.43 -81.67 -61.57
C ARG A 3 20.79 -81.67 -60.08
N ASP A 4 21.31 -80.54 -59.56
CA ASP A 4 21.46 -80.36 -58.10
C ASP A 4 21.62 -78.89 -57.63
N ASP A 5 21.03 -77.90 -58.32
CA ASP A 5 21.09 -76.48 -57.86
C ASP A 5 19.72 -75.88 -57.49
N ARG A 6 18.58 -76.44 -57.94
CA ARG A 6 17.26 -75.83 -57.66
C ARG A 6 16.70 -76.09 -56.26
N GLN A 7 17.27 -77.01 -55.49
CA GLN A 7 16.74 -77.36 -54.15
C GLN A 7 17.43 -76.60 -53.00
N LYS A 8 18.57 -75.93 -53.26
CA LYS A 8 19.24 -75.05 -52.30
C LYS A 8 18.67 -73.63 -52.29
N ASP A 9 18.23 -73.10 -53.43
CA ASP A 9 17.70 -71.72 -53.53
C ASP A 9 16.38 -71.53 -52.76
N GLY A 10 15.45 -72.49 -52.79
CA GLY A 10 14.18 -72.38 -52.06
C GLY A 10 14.31 -72.37 -50.53
N SER A 11 15.39 -72.95 -49.99
CA SER A 11 15.69 -72.90 -48.55
C SER A 11 16.33 -71.57 -48.13
N GLN A 12 17.10 -70.93 -49.02
CA GLN A 12 17.73 -69.64 -48.75
C GLN A 12 16.72 -68.48 -48.90
N GLU A 13 15.81 -68.56 -49.88
CA GLU A 13 14.71 -67.60 -50.04
C GLU A 13 13.71 -67.66 -48.87
N GLY A 14 13.37 -68.88 -48.39
CA GLY A 14 12.52 -69.06 -47.21
C GLY A 14 13.17 -68.55 -45.90
N ALA A 15 14.46 -68.79 -45.71
CA ALA A 15 15.20 -68.28 -44.55
C ALA A 15 15.35 -66.75 -44.57
N ALA A 16 15.56 -66.15 -45.75
CA ALA A 16 15.61 -64.70 -45.93
C ALA A 16 14.25 -64.02 -45.68
N LEU A 17 13.16 -64.67 -46.11
CA LEU A 17 11.79 -64.20 -45.83
C LEU A 17 11.48 -64.24 -44.33
N ILE A 18 11.82 -65.33 -43.64
CA ILE A 18 11.64 -65.47 -42.18
C ILE A 18 12.48 -64.43 -41.43
N GLY A 19 13.74 -64.22 -41.84
CA GLY A 19 14.60 -63.19 -41.26
C GLY A 19 14.02 -61.79 -41.43
N THR A 20 13.48 -61.48 -42.61
CA THR A 20 12.87 -60.18 -42.91
C THR A 20 11.57 -59.97 -42.13
N VAL A 21 10.71 -61.01 -42.03
CA VAL A 21 9.48 -60.96 -41.23
C VAL A 21 9.81 -60.81 -39.74
N MET A 22 10.81 -61.51 -39.21
CA MET A 22 11.26 -61.32 -37.83
C MET A 22 11.76 -59.90 -37.58
N VAL A 23 12.56 -59.34 -38.50
CA VAL A 23 13.04 -57.96 -38.38
C VAL A 23 11.88 -56.96 -38.44
N MET A 24 10.90 -57.15 -39.32
CA MET A 24 9.68 -56.32 -39.36
C MET A 24 8.86 -56.45 -38.07
N LEU A 25 8.74 -57.64 -37.50
CA LEU A 25 8.01 -57.89 -36.25
C LEU A 25 8.71 -57.20 -35.06
N ILE A 26 10.04 -57.32 -34.96
CA ILE A 26 10.85 -56.66 -33.93
C ILE A 26 10.74 -55.14 -34.07
N LEU A 27 10.87 -54.59 -35.30
CA LEU A 27 10.73 -53.16 -35.55
C LEU A 27 9.32 -52.65 -35.22
N SER A 28 8.29 -53.44 -35.51
CA SER A 28 6.90 -53.09 -35.17
C SER A 28 6.69 -53.08 -33.66
N MET A 29 7.19 -54.09 -32.95
CA MET A 29 7.15 -54.12 -31.47
C MET A 29 7.91 -52.94 -30.86
N LEU A 30 9.09 -52.61 -31.39
CA LEU A 30 9.89 -51.46 -30.93
C LEU A 30 9.18 -50.13 -31.20
N GLY A 31 8.48 -50.02 -32.34
CA GLY A 31 7.64 -48.88 -32.70
C GLY A 31 6.46 -48.71 -31.74
N THR A 32 5.76 -49.80 -31.40
CA THR A 32 4.65 -49.77 -30.44
C THR A 32 5.11 -49.40 -29.03
N VAL A 33 6.23 -49.96 -28.55
CA VAL A 33 6.80 -49.60 -27.24
C VAL A 33 7.22 -48.13 -27.22
N SER A 34 7.86 -47.63 -28.28
CA SER A 34 8.22 -46.21 -28.40
C SER A 34 7.00 -45.29 -28.37
N MET A 35 5.91 -45.64 -29.07
CA MET A 35 4.67 -44.86 -29.04
C MET A 35 4.00 -44.89 -27.66
N ASN A 36 4.00 -46.03 -26.97
CA ASN A 36 3.46 -46.14 -25.62
C ASN A 36 4.28 -45.32 -24.61
N LEU A 37 5.61 -45.33 -24.72
CA LEU A 37 6.48 -44.48 -23.89
C LEU A 37 6.24 -43.00 -24.15
N ALA A 38 6.12 -42.59 -25.42
CA ALA A 38 5.79 -41.21 -25.77
C ALA A 38 4.41 -40.78 -25.25
N ALA A 39 3.41 -41.67 -25.27
CA ALA A 39 2.09 -41.40 -24.72
C ALA A 39 2.14 -41.20 -23.18
N LEU A 40 2.87 -42.05 -22.46
CA LEU A 40 3.10 -41.90 -21.02
C LEU A 40 3.85 -40.62 -20.68
N GLU A 41 4.83 -40.24 -21.50
CA GLU A 41 5.58 -38.99 -21.32
C GLU A 41 4.70 -37.75 -21.56
N ILE A 42 3.85 -37.75 -22.60
CA ILE A 42 2.89 -36.67 -22.86
C ILE A 42 1.91 -36.52 -21.69
N GLU A 43 1.39 -37.64 -21.15
CA GLU A 43 0.49 -37.61 -20.00
C GLU A 43 1.21 -37.10 -18.74
N SER A 44 2.43 -37.56 -18.48
CA SER A 44 3.26 -37.11 -17.35
C SER A 44 3.61 -35.62 -17.45
N VAL A 45 3.95 -35.13 -18.64
CA VAL A 45 4.26 -33.71 -18.88
C VAL A 45 3.00 -32.86 -18.75
N GLY A 46 1.85 -33.36 -19.22
CA GLY A 46 0.55 -32.74 -19.02
C GLY A 46 0.20 -32.59 -17.54
N ALA A 47 0.31 -33.67 -16.77
CA ALA A 47 0.05 -33.66 -15.33
C ALA A 47 0.99 -32.73 -14.56
N ALA A 48 2.29 -32.75 -14.88
CA ALA A 48 3.28 -31.85 -14.26
C ALA A 48 3.03 -30.37 -14.61
N ARG A 49 2.58 -30.09 -15.84
CA ARG A 49 2.18 -28.75 -16.26
C ARG A 49 0.95 -28.29 -15.48
N ASP A 50 -0.09 -29.12 -15.42
CA ASP A 50 -1.33 -28.78 -14.72
C ASP A 50 -1.09 -28.58 -13.21
N GLU A 51 -0.18 -29.36 -12.63
CA GLU A 51 0.32 -29.17 -11.26
C GLU A 51 0.98 -27.81 -11.07
N ALA A 52 1.93 -27.46 -11.93
CA ALA A 52 2.60 -26.17 -11.86
C ALA A 52 1.60 -25.02 -12.00
N VAL A 53 0.62 -25.13 -12.90
CA VAL A 53 -0.43 -24.12 -13.11
C VAL A 53 -1.30 -23.99 -11.87
N ALA A 54 -1.81 -25.10 -11.30
CA ALA A 54 -2.63 -25.06 -10.10
C ALA A 54 -1.88 -24.46 -8.90
N ARG A 55 -0.59 -24.78 -8.76
CA ARG A 55 0.27 -24.21 -7.71
C ARG A 55 0.46 -22.71 -7.89
N HIS A 56 0.86 -22.24 -9.08
CA HIS A 56 1.04 -20.82 -9.35
C HIS A 56 -0.27 -20.03 -9.23
N LEU A 57 -1.39 -20.67 -9.56
CA LEU A 57 -2.71 -20.08 -9.37
C LEU A 57 -3.07 -19.93 -7.88
N ALA A 58 -2.73 -20.92 -7.04
CA ALA A 58 -2.91 -20.81 -5.60
C ALA A 58 -1.98 -19.75 -4.97
N GLU A 59 -0.74 -19.62 -5.46
CA GLU A 59 0.20 -18.56 -5.08
C GLU A 59 -0.35 -17.17 -5.42
N ALA A 60 -0.75 -16.96 -6.69
CA ALA A 60 -1.34 -15.69 -7.12
C ALA A 60 -2.63 -15.36 -6.36
N GLY A 61 -3.42 -16.37 -6.00
CA GLY A 61 -4.61 -16.20 -5.16
C GLY A 61 -4.27 -15.72 -3.75
N ALA A 62 -3.19 -16.25 -3.14
CA ALA A 62 -2.72 -15.80 -1.83
C ALA A 62 -2.16 -14.36 -1.90
N ASP A 63 -1.44 -14.02 -2.96
CA ASP A 63 -0.90 -12.66 -3.18
C ASP A 63 -2.01 -11.62 -3.34
N LEU A 64 -3.08 -11.95 -4.08
CA LEU A 64 -4.26 -11.08 -4.18
C LEU A 64 -4.97 -10.89 -2.84
N ALA A 65 -5.03 -11.93 -2.00
CA ALA A 65 -5.59 -11.81 -0.65
C ALA A 65 -4.74 -10.87 0.23
N VAL A 66 -3.41 -10.91 0.09
CA VAL A 66 -2.50 -9.94 0.74
C VAL A 66 -2.76 -8.52 0.22
N GLN A 67 -2.96 -8.35 -1.10
CA GLN A 67 -3.25 -7.06 -1.73
C GLN A 67 -4.47 -6.35 -1.12
N TRP A 68 -5.51 -7.09 -0.74
CA TRP A 68 -6.71 -6.51 -0.11
C TRP A 68 -6.44 -5.81 1.23
N PHE A 69 -5.37 -6.17 1.95
CA PHE A 69 -4.96 -5.48 3.18
C PHE A 69 -4.24 -4.15 2.89
N HIS A 70 -3.62 -4.00 1.72
CA HIS A 70 -2.91 -2.79 1.30
C HIS A 70 -3.82 -1.78 0.62
N ASP A 71 -4.77 -2.28 -0.15
CA ASP A 71 -5.80 -1.48 -0.79
C ASP A 71 -7.19 -2.00 -0.42
N PRO A 72 -7.80 -1.46 0.66
CA PRO A 72 -9.16 -1.79 1.04
C PRO A 72 -10.21 -1.45 -0.03
N GLN A 73 -9.89 -0.63 -1.06
CA GLN A 73 -10.80 -0.38 -2.18
C GLN A 73 -10.82 -1.54 -3.18
N SER A 74 -9.69 -2.24 -3.31
CA SER A 74 -9.61 -3.50 -4.06
C SER A 74 -10.24 -4.68 -3.31
N ALA A 75 -10.46 -4.52 -2.00
CA ALA A 75 -11.09 -5.54 -1.18
C ALA A 75 -12.54 -5.76 -1.61
N PRO A 76 -12.98 -7.01 -1.78
CA PRO A 76 -14.26 -7.28 -2.38
C PRO A 76 -15.47 -6.95 -1.52
N ILE A 77 -16.53 -6.44 -2.16
CA ILE A 77 -17.84 -6.17 -1.57
C ILE A 77 -18.45 -7.49 -1.05
N GLY A 78 -18.87 -7.52 0.21
CA GLY A 78 -19.49 -8.70 0.84
C GLY A 78 -18.55 -9.59 1.65
N THR A 79 -17.24 -9.33 1.61
CA THR A 79 -16.48 -9.46 2.86
C THR A 79 -17.04 -8.39 3.78
N ASP A 80 -17.41 -8.72 5.02
CA ASP A 80 -17.65 -7.64 5.98
C ASP A 80 -16.34 -6.84 6.00
N GLY A 81 -16.29 -5.66 5.37
CA GLY A 81 -15.04 -4.87 5.25
C GLY A 81 -14.37 -4.58 6.61
N SER A 82 -15.06 -4.90 7.70
CA SER A 82 -14.56 -5.00 9.07
C SER A 82 -13.54 -6.12 9.36
N LEU A 83 -13.48 -7.18 8.55
CA LEU A 83 -12.57 -8.32 8.72
C LEU A 83 -11.13 -7.98 8.33
N LEU A 84 -10.96 -7.22 7.26
CA LEU A 84 -9.66 -6.76 6.77
C LEU A 84 -9.24 -5.41 7.40
N GLY A 85 -10.18 -4.73 8.07
CA GLY A 85 -9.90 -3.58 8.90
C GLY A 85 -9.22 -3.96 10.22
N LYS A 86 -8.54 -3.00 10.83
CA LYS A 86 -7.98 -3.11 12.18
C LYS A 86 -9.10 -2.99 13.21
N ARG A 87 -9.32 -4.03 14.02
CA ARG A 87 -10.46 -4.14 14.95
C ARG A 87 -10.19 -3.64 16.36
N TYR A 88 -8.93 -3.51 16.75
CA TYR A 88 -8.54 -3.05 18.07
C TYR A 88 -8.08 -1.59 18.04
N GLU A 89 -8.38 -0.84 19.09
CA GLU A 89 -7.82 0.49 19.33
C GLU A 89 -6.88 0.43 20.53
N LEU A 90 -5.57 0.48 20.28
CA LEU A 90 -4.56 0.50 21.32
C LEU A 90 -4.36 1.95 21.81
N ARG A 91 -4.27 2.13 23.13
CA ARG A 91 -4.21 3.46 23.75
C ARG A 91 -3.04 4.34 23.26
N HIS A 92 -1.96 3.76 22.77
CA HIS A 92 -0.74 4.50 22.39
C HIS A 92 -0.38 4.38 20.91
N SER A 93 -0.68 3.24 20.28
CA SER A 93 -0.39 2.97 18.87
C SER A 93 -1.62 3.09 17.95
N GLY A 94 -2.81 3.31 18.50
CA GLY A 94 -4.06 3.47 17.75
C GLY A 94 -4.59 2.18 17.12
N PRO A 95 -5.25 2.26 15.94
CA PRO A 95 -5.84 1.10 15.28
C PRO A 95 -4.82 -0.03 15.07
N SER A 96 -5.19 -1.26 15.42
CA SER A 96 -4.35 -2.46 15.42
C SER A 96 -5.11 -3.71 14.98
N PHE A 97 -4.39 -4.64 14.36
CA PHE A 97 -4.86 -6.01 14.09
C PHE A 97 -4.72 -6.95 15.29
N PHE A 98 -3.99 -6.51 16.31
CA PHE A 98 -3.73 -7.26 17.53
C PHE A 98 -4.32 -6.54 18.73
N ASP A 99 -4.77 -7.32 19.71
CA ASP A 99 -5.17 -6.81 21.01
C ASP A 99 -3.96 -6.32 21.83
N ALA A 100 -4.21 -5.87 23.05
CA ALA A 100 -3.16 -5.37 23.94
C ALA A 100 -2.15 -6.46 24.39
N GLN A 101 -2.50 -7.73 24.21
CA GLN A 101 -1.69 -8.90 24.55
C GLN A 101 -0.92 -9.44 23.33
N GLY A 102 -1.12 -8.88 22.14
CA GLY A 102 -0.50 -9.34 20.90
C GLY A 102 -1.20 -10.53 20.26
N VAL A 103 -2.44 -10.83 20.66
CA VAL A 103 -3.28 -11.86 20.03
C VAL A 103 -3.94 -11.25 18.79
N SER A 104 -3.91 -11.99 17.69
CA SER A 104 -4.52 -11.57 16.44
C SER A 104 -6.04 -11.47 16.56
N GLN A 105 -6.63 -10.57 15.76
CA GLN A 105 -8.08 -10.51 15.53
C GLN A 105 -8.65 -11.74 14.82
N PHE A 106 -7.81 -12.57 14.21
CA PHE A 106 -8.19 -13.86 13.63
C PHE A 106 -7.95 -14.96 14.67
N VAL A 107 -9.03 -15.62 15.08
CA VAL A 107 -9.04 -16.61 16.17
C VAL A 107 -9.56 -17.97 15.73
N GLY A 108 -10.08 -18.06 14.50
CA GLY A 108 -10.57 -19.30 13.91
C GLY A 108 -9.45 -20.32 13.69
N THR A 109 -9.86 -21.52 13.30
CA THR A 109 -8.97 -22.66 13.01
C THR A 109 -9.10 -23.10 11.56
N ALA A 110 -8.28 -24.05 11.11
CA ALA A 110 -8.38 -24.59 9.76
C ALA A 110 -9.75 -25.26 9.47
N ASP A 111 -10.38 -25.82 10.52
CA ASP A 111 -11.68 -26.50 10.47
C ASP A 111 -12.85 -25.54 10.67
N HIS A 112 -12.65 -24.51 11.50
CA HIS A 112 -13.61 -23.44 11.76
C HIS A 112 -12.97 -22.08 11.47
N PRO A 113 -12.80 -21.72 10.18
CA PRO A 113 -12.12 -20.50 9.81
C PRO A 113 -12.97 -19.26 10.06
N ASP A 114 -12.31 -18.12 10.28
CA ASP A 114 -12.98 -16.81 10.41
C ASP A 114 -13.61 -16.36 9.08
N LEU A 115 -12.99 -16.74 7.97
CA LEU A 115 -13.45 -16.48 6.60
C LEU A 115 -13.36 -17.75 5.77
N VAL A 116 -14.43 -18.08 5.04
CA VAL A 116 -14.43 -19.20 4.08
C VAL A 116 -15.32 -18.90 2.89
N TYR A 117 -14.77 -19.11 1.70
CA TYR A 117 -15.50 -19.10 0.43
C TYR A 117 -15.21 -20.38 -0.33
N GLU A 118 -16.26 -21.02 -0.84
CA GLU A 118 -16.16 -22.31 -1.53
C GLU A 118 -16.87 -22.27 -2.88
N ALA A 119 -16.16 -22.53 -3.97
CA ALA A 119 -16.73 -22.55 -5.32
C ALA A 119 -17.79 -23.66 -5.52
N SER A 120 -17.93 -24.60 -4.59
CA SER A 120 -19.05 -25.55 -4.57
C SER A 120 -20.40 -24.87 -4.28
N LYS A 121 -20.39 -23.70 -3.63
CA LYS A 121 -21.57 -22.87 -3.38
C LYS A 121 -21.73 -21.87 -4.53
N PRO A 122 -22.87 -21.85 -5.25
CA PRO A 122 -23.02 -21.00 -6.44
C PRO A 122 -22.85 -19.49 -6.19
N LEU A 123 -23.15 -19.00 -4.99
CA LEU A 123 -22.94 -17.59 -4.64
C LEU A 123 -21.45 -17.27 -4.48
N ASP A 124 -20.71 -18.11 -3.75
CA ASP A 124 -19.27 -17.97 -3.55
C ASP A 124 -18.51 -18.17 -4.86
N ASP A 125 -18.95 -19.09 -5.74
CA ASP A 125 -18.31 -19.30 -7.04
C ASP A 125 -18.39 -18.06 -7.93
N ARG A 126 -19.52 -17.34 -7.91
CA ARG A 126 -19.63 -16.06 -8.61
C ARG A 126 -18.66 -15.03 -8.02
N LEU A 127 -18.55 -14.96 -6.70
CA LEU A 127 -17.61 -14.05 -6.05
C LEU A 127 -16.15 -14.39 -6.41
N LEU A 128 -15.78 -15.66 -6.38
CA LEU A 128 -14.41 -16.10 -6.63
C LEU A 128 -14.04 -16.01 -8.13
N ASN A 129 -14.88 -16.54 -9.02
CA ASN A 129 -14.51 -16.90 -10.38
C ASN A 129 -15.35 -16.25 -11.49
N ASP A 130 -16.33 -15.38 -11.18
CA ASP A 130 -17.12 -14.74 -12.24
C ASP A 130 -16.22 -13.94 -13.21
N PRO A 131 -16.30 -14.17 -14.53
CA PRO A 131 -15.40 -13.53 -15.49
C PRO A 131 -15.54 -12.00 -15.55
N ALA A 132 -16.72 -11.46 -15.24
CA ALA A 132 -16.99 -10.02 -15.32
C ALA A 132 -16.72 -9.30 -14.00
N SER A 133 -17.01 -9.94 -12.87
CA SER A 133 -17.10 -9.32 -11.55
C SER A 133 -16.36 -10.07 -10.43
N GLY A 134 -15.85 -11.26 -10.72
CA GLY A 134 -15.15 -12.09 -9.75
C GLY A 134 -13.85 -11.47 -9.25
N TRP A 135 -13.48 -11.84 -8.03
CA TRP A 135 -12.29 -11.31 -7.34
C TRP A 135 -11.01 -11.79 -7.98
N PHE A 136 -10.99 -13.03 -8.47
CA PHE A 136 -9.85 -13.67 -9.12
C PHE A 136 -10.01 -13.72 -10.65
N ARG A 137 -10.85 -12.85 -11.24
CA ARG A 137 -11.13 -12.85 -12.69
C ARG A 137 -9.87 -12.71 -13.56
N SER A 138 -8.85 -11.99 -13.09
CA SER A 138 -7.56 -11.84 -13.76
C SER A 138 -6.80 -13.16 -13.91
N LEU A 139 -7.09 -14.14 -13.04
CA LEU A 139 -6.50 -15.47 -13.05
C LEU A 139 -7.35 -16.50 -13.80
N GLY A 140 -8.54 -16.11 -14.28
CA GLY A 140 -9.51 -17.03 -14.91
C GLY A 140 -9.01 -17.70 -16.19
N SER A 141 -7.99 -17.13 -16.85
CA SER A 141 -7.34 -17.75 -18.02
C SER A 141 -6.43 -18.94 -17.66
N LEU A 142 -6.00 -19.04 -16.40
CA LEU A 142 -5.12 -20.09 -15.90
C LEU A 142 -5.89 -21.23 -15.22
N GLY A 143 -7.00 -20.92 -14.56
CA GLY A 143 -7.82 -21.89 -13.86
C GLY A 143 -8.86 -21.22 -12.98
N ARG A 144 -9.24 -21.90 -11.89
CA ARG A 144 -10.28 -21.43 -10.96
C ARG A 144 -9.82 -21.56 -9.52
N ILE A 145 -10.25 -20.63 -8.68
CA ILE A 145 -10.10 -20.73 -7.23
C ILE A 145 -11.27 -21.56 -6.70
N LEU A 146 -10.96 -22.70 -6.07
CA LEU A 146 -11.95 -23.64 -5.55
C LEU A 146 -12.33 -23.32 -4.11
N LYS A 147 -11.38 -22.84 -3.32
CA LYS A 147 -11.60 -22.49 -1.91
C LYS A 147 -10.64 -21.42 -1.44
N LEU A 148 -11.13 -20.49 -0.63
CA LEU A 148 -10.32 -19.50 0.08
C LEU A 148 -10.71 -19.54 1.56
N LYS A 149 -9.73 -19.67 2.46
CA LYS A 149 -9.92 -19.55 3.91
C LYS A 149 -8.98 -18.50 4.50
N ALA A 150 -9.44 -17.81 5.53
CA ALA A 150 -8.58 -17.07 6.45
C ALA A 150 -8.94 -17.42 7.90
N TYR A 151 -7.93 -17.68 8.73
CA TYR A 151 -8.11 -18.09 10.12
C TYR A 151 -6.90 -17.72 10.98
N GLY A 152 -6.94 -18.02 12.28
CA GLY A 152 -5.87 -17.70 13.22
C GLY A 152 -4.49 -18.24 12.81
N PRO A 153 -3.40 -17.55 13.19
CA PRO A 153 -2.04 -17.99 12.90
C PRO A 153 -1.67 -19.20 13.77
N THR A 154 -0.77 -20.06 13.27
CA THR A 154 -0.18 -21.13 14.10
C THR A 154 1.07 -20.66 14.85
N ARG A 155 1.73 -19.61 14.36
CA ARG A 155 2.86 -18.97 15.04
C ARG A 155 2.40 -17.73 15.82
N PRO A 156 2.74 -17.59 17.11
CA PRO A 156 2.44 -16.38 17.89
C PRO A 156 3.00 -15.11 17.23
N GLY A 157 2.25 -14.02 17.30
CA GLY A 157 2.66 -12.70 16.76
C GLY A 157 2.43 -12.50 15.26
N LEU A 158 1.88 -13.49 14.54
CA LEU A 158 1.44 -13.33 13.16
C LEU A 158 -0.04 -12.91 13.08
N LEU A 159 -0.45 -12.38 11.94
CA LEU A 159 -1.83 -11.93 11.69
C LEU A 159 -2.77 -13.11 11.50
N CYS A 160 -2.62 -13.88 10.43
CA CYS A 160 -3.55 -14.95 10.10
C CYS A 160 -2.90 -15.97 9.19
N THR A 161 -3.56 -17.10 9.02
CA THR A 161 -3.24 -18.07 7.97
C THR A 161 -4.23 -17.87 6.83
N VAL A 162 -3.71 -17.71 5.61
CA VAL A 162 -4.51 -17.74 4.37
C VAL A 162 -4.26 -19.07 3.68
N GLU A 163 -5.33 -19.76 3.33
CA GLU A 163 -5.30 -21.03 2.60
C GLU A 163 -6.11 -20.89 1.31
N VAL A 164 -5.46 -21.15 0.17
CA VAL A 164 -6.05 -21.05 -1.17
C VAL A 164 -5.96 -22.40 -1.85
N THR A 165 -7.10 -22.94 -2.25
CA THR A 165 -7.17 -24.13 -3.11
C THR A 165 -7.55 -23.69 -4.51
N ALA A 166 -6.75 -24.06 -5.49
CA ALA A 166 -6.96 -23.75 -6.90
C ALA A 166 -6.93 -25.01 -7.77
N GLY A 167 -7.61 -24.97 -8.91
CA GLY A 167 -7.63 -26.07 -9.88
C GLY A 167 -7.55 -25.57 -11.31
N THR A 168 -7.01 -26.41 -12.20
CA THR A 168 -6.88 -26.07 -13.63
C THR A 168 -8.23 -26.10 -14.35
N ALA A 169 -8.37 -25.26 -15.39
CA ALA A 169 -9.54 -25.24 -16.25
C ALA A 169 -9.56 -26.45 -17.20
N GLY A 170 -9.73 -27.65 -16.64
CA GLY A 170 -9.84 -28.92 -17.38
C GLY A 170 -10.99 -29.83 -16.91
N GLY A 171 -11.69 -29.48 -15.83
CA GLY A 171 -12.75 -30.31 -15.25
C GLY A 171 -14.12 -29.64 -15.26
N THR A 172 -14.68 -29.32 -16.43
CA THR A 172 -16.12 -29.04 -16.57
C THR A 172 -16.73 -30.08 -17.49
N GLY A 173 -17.22 -31.17 -16.90
CA GLY A 173 -17.83 -32.25 -17.67
C GLY A 173 -18.50 -33.26 -16.77
N GLY A 174 -19.76 -33.01 -16.41
CA GLY A 174 -20.67 -34.09 -16.01
C GLY A 174 -20.83 -35.05 -17.19
N GLY A 175 -20.00 -36.08 -17.20
CA GLY A 175 -19.98 -37.14 -18.20
C GLY A 175 -19.06 -38.24 -17.70
N MET A 176 -19.60 -39.45 -17.57
CA MET A 176 -18.85 -40.61 -17.09
C MET A 176 -17.54 -40.76 -17.88
N GLY A 177 -16.39 -40.56 -17.21
CA GLY A 177 -15.07 -41.01 -17.70
C GLY A 177 -13.98 -39.96 -17.96
N GLY A 178 -14.12 -38.67 -17.60
CA GLY A 178 -13.05 -37.66 -17.76
C GLY A 178 -12.24 -37.45 -16.47
N SER A 179 -10.91 -37.38 -16.56
CA SER A 179 -10.01 -37.17 -15.41
C SER A 179 -10.40 -35.91 -14.63
N GLY A 180 -10.55 -36.06 -13.31
CA GLY A 180 -10.81 -34.94 -12.42
C GLY A 180 -9.68 -33.93 -12.50
N GLY A 181 -10.03 -32.65 -12.70
CA GLY A 181 -9.04 -31.56 -12.75
C GLY A 181 -8.15 -31.58 -11.51
N LEU A 182 -6.84 -31.42 -11.71
CA LEU A 182 -5.88 -31.41 -10.63
C LEU A 182 -6.05 -30.14 -9.79
N SER A 183 -6.12 -30.31 -8.47
CA SER A 183 -6.14 -29.19 -7.51
C SER A 183 -4.89 -29.14 -6.65
N ARG A 184 -4.49 -27.93 -6.28
CA ARG A 184 -3.41 -27.67 -5.32
C ARG A 184 -3.87 -26.69 -4.25
N THR A 185 -3.44 -26.93 -3.02
CA THR A 185 -3.73 -26.06 -1.87
C THR A 185 -2.45 -25.45 -1.37
N LEU A 186 -2.42 -24.12 -1.29
CA LEU A 186 -1.36 -23.36 -0.67
C LEU A 186 -1.82 -22.81 0.67
N SER A 187 -0.98 -22.92 1.68
CA SER A 187 -1.16 -22.27 2.98
C SER A 187 0.03 -21.35 3.26
N VAL A 188 -0.25 -20.11 3.65
CA VAL A 188 0.75 -19.12 4.07
C VAL A 188 0.28 -18.44 5.35
N GLN A 189 1.21 -18.02 6.21
CA GLN A 189 0.87 -17.16 7.34
C GLN A 189 1.30 -15.73 7.05
N LEU A 190 0.47 -14.77 7.43
CA LEU A 190 0.69 -13.36 7.19
C LEU A 190 1.21 -12.69 8.46
N GLY A 191 2.22 -11.83 8.34
CA GLY A 191 2.64 -10.89 9.38
C GLY A 191 2.14 -9.48 9.07
N THR A 192 2.30 -8.56 10.02
CA THR A 192 1.97 -7.13 9.77
C THR A 192 3.11 -6.21 10.14
N ARG A 193 3.11 -5.02 9.52
CA ARG A 193 3.95 -3.88 9.82
C ARG A 193 3.04 -2.76 10.32
N ALA A 194 3.32 -2.28 11.52
CA ALA A 194 2.57 -1.19 12.11
C ALA A 194 3.30 0.13 11.86
N ILE A 195 2.71 0.99 11.02
CA ILE A 195 3.05 2.41 11.01
C ILE A 195 2.09 3.11 11.98
N PRO A 196 2.59 3.92 12.93
CA PRO A 196 1.72 4.65 13.84
C PRO A 196 0.78 5.57 13.05
N PRO A 197 -0.50 5.68 13.44
CA PRO A 197 -1.46 6.49 12.71
C PRO A 197 -1.10 7.97 12.76
N LEU A 198 -1.50 8.71 11.73
CA LEU A 198 -1.56 10.17 11.73
C LEU A 198 -3.02 10.56 11.56
N ARG A 199 -3.66 11.02 12.64
CA ARG A 199 -5.09 11.34 12.70
C ARG A 199 -5.40 12.76 12.27
N ALA A 200 -4.39 13.64 12.28
CA ALA A 200 -4.44 14.98 11.72
C ALA A 200 -3.71 15.02 10.38
N GLY A 201 -4.24 15.80 9.43
CA GLY A 201 -3.59 15.99 8.15
C GLY A 201 -2.41 16.94 8.24
N VAL A 202 -2.43 17.88 9.20
CA VAL A 202 -1.31 18.79 9.46
C VAL A 202 -1.09 18.93 10.96
N GLN A 203 0.17 18.83 11.40
CA GLN A 203 0.59 19.14 12.76
C GLN A 203 1.82 20.04 12.75
N ILE A 204 1.76 21.18 13.45
CA ILE A 204 2.83 22.19 13.47
C ILE A 204 3.25 22.51 14.90
N GLY A 205 4.57 22.60 15.12
CA GLY A 205 5.16 22.95 16.41
C GLY A 205 5.30 21.77 17.36
N THR A 206 5.28 20.53 16.86
CA THR A 206 5.25 19.32 17.70
C THR A 206 6.54 19.10 18.51
N SER A 207 7.68 19.65 18.07
CA SER A 207 8.97 19.55 18.75
C SER A 207 9.54 20.93 19.08
N GLY A 208 9.00 21.56 20.12
CA GLY A 208 9.55 22.79 20.67
C GLY A 208 8.63 23.53 21.66
N GLU A 209 9.18 24.63 22.17
CA GLU A 209 8.44 25.71 22.85
C GLU A 209 7.48 26.40 21.84
N PRO A 210 6.28 26.82 22.26
CA PRO A 210 5.40 27.64 21.43
C PRO A 210 6.11 28.91 20.97
N HIS A 211 6.31 29.08 19.67
CA HIS A 211 6.92 30.29 19.13
C HIS A 211 5.86 31.26 18.60
N ALA A 212 6.09 32.55 18.81
CA ALA A 212 5.21 33.60 18.29
C ALA A 212 5.16 33.56 16.75
N PRO A 213 3.96 33.67 16.14
CA PRO A 213 3.80 33.61 14.69
C PRO A 213 4.49 34.80 14.01
N SER A 214 5.38 34.53 13.05
CA SER A 214 6.06 35.57 12.26
C SER A 214 5.16 36.20 11.18
N GLY A 215 4.08 35.53 10.81
CA GLY A 215 3.13 35.96 9.77
C GLY A 215 1.90 35.05 9.72
N PRO A 216 0.99 35.28 8.75
CA PRO A 216 -0.12 34.37 8.49
C PRO A 216 0.38 32.96 8.18
N LEU A 217 -0.38 31.95 8.61
CA LEU A 217 -0.09 30.55 8.36
C LEU A 217 -0.06 30.28 6.84
N PRO A 218 1.06 29.80 6.27
CA PRO A 218 1.19 29.59 4.83
C PRO A 218 0.69 28.20 4.37
N ILE A 219 -0.16 27.54 5.17
CA ILE A 219 -0.67 26.19 4.91
C ILE A 219 -2.19 26.18 5.04
N TRP A 220 -2.85 25.51 4.10
CA TRP A 220 -4.26 25.12 4.22
C TRP A 220 -4.45 23.62 4.02
N LEU A 221 -5.44 23.11 4.74
CA LEU A 221 -5.80 21.69 4.75
C LEU A 221 -7.23 21.52 4.25
N HIS A 222 -7.41 20.52 3.41
CA HIS A 222 -8.69 19.93 3.07
C HIS A 222 -8.84 18.60 3.82
N TRP A 223 -10.09 18.23 4.13
CA TRP A 223 -10.45 16.85 4.49
C TRP A 223 -9.96 16.32 5.86
N GLY A 224 -9.64 17.18 6.84
CA GLY A 224 -9.27 16.69 8.18
C GLY A 224 -8.83 17.77 9.18
N ASP A 225 -8.13 17.33 10.24
CA ASP A 225 -7.68 18.22 11.32
C ASP A 225 -6.36 18.94 10.99
N LEU A 226 -6.33 20.27 11.16
CA LEU A 226 -5.13 21.11 11.20
C LEU A 226 -4.82 21.44 12.66
N LYS A 227 -3.65 21.02 13.15
CA LYS A 227 -3.22 21.23 14.54
C LYS A 227 -2.00 22.13 14.62
N VAL A 228 -2.08 23.17 15.45
CA VAL A 228 -0.98 24.10 15.73
C VAL A 228 -0.77 24.18 17.24
N LYS A 229 0.41 23.79 17.73
CA LYS A 229 0.67 23.72 19.18
C LYS A 229 0.71 25.09 19.87
N GLY A 230 1.23 26.11 19.19
CA GLY A 230 1.34 27.48 19.72
C GLY A 230 0.20 28.39 19.29
N ASP A 231 0.49 29.70 19.26
CA ASP A 231 -0.39 30.69 18.65
C ASP A 231 -0.40 30.54 17.12
N ALA A 232 -1.57 30.69 16.51
CA ALA A 232 -1.75 30.68 15.07
C ALA A 232 -2.23 32.06 14.60
N ARG A 233 -1.54 32.62 13.60
CA ARG A 233 -2.02 33.83 12.91
C ARG A 233 -2.61 33.41 11.57
N PHE A 234 -3.86 33.78 11.35
CA PHE A 234 -4.55 33.66 10.08
C PHE A 234 -4.56 35.02 9.38
N GLY A 235 -4.80 35.02 8.07
CA GLY A 235 -5.05 36.25 7.33
C GLY A 235 -6.43 36.83 7.68
N GLY A 236 -7.20 37.22 6.67
CA GLY A 236 -8.60 37.60 6.85
C GLY A 236 -9.45 36.42 7.36
N ARG A 237 -10.55 36.71 8.04
CA ARG A 237 -11.48 35.66 8.51
C ARG A 237 -12.20 34.97 7.36
N ASP A 238 -12.50 35.74 6.33
CA ASP A 238 -13.00 35.29 5.02
C ASP A 238 -12.04 34.34 4.30
N GLN A 239 -10.75 34.32 4.69
CA GLN A 239 -9.77 33.40 4.14
C GLN A 239 -9.80 32.02 4.81
N VAL A 240 -10.41 31.90 6.00
CA VAL A 240 -10.59 30.61 6.68
C VAL A 240 -11.74 29.85 6.03
N PRO A 241 -11.53 28.62 5.55
CA PRO A 241 -12.59 27.83 4.96
C PRO A 241 -13.70 27.53 5.99
N THR A 242 -14.95 27.71 5.56
CA THR A 242 -16.13 27.46 6.40
C THR A 242 -16.45 25.97 6.40
N LYS A 243 -16.56 25.38 7.59
CA LYS A 243 -17.00 23.98 7.71
C LYS A 243 -18.51 23.86 7.49
N THR A 244 -18.93 23.07 6.50
CA THR A 244 -20.33 22.80 6.22
C THR A 244 -20.53 21.43 5.57
N ALA A 245 -21.51 20.66 6.05
CA ALA A 245 -21.85 19.36 5.47
C ALA A 245 -22.35 19.44 4.01
N LEU A 246 -22.77 20.64 3.56
CA LEU A 246 -23.23 20.89 2.20
C LEU A 246 -22.11 21.22 1.22
N ALA A 247 -20.88 21.44 1.69
CA ALA A 247 -19.75 21.81 0.82
C ALA A 247 -19.59 20.77 -0.30
N PRO A 248 -19.30 21.14 -1.55
CA PRO A 248 -19.07 20.16 -2.61
C PRO A 248 -17.78 19.37 -2.34
N VAL A 249 -17.80 18.06 -2.59
CA VAL A 249 -16.60 17.21 -2.47
C VAL A 249 -15.85 17.25 -3.79
N THR A 250 -14.79 18.06 -3.86
CA THR A 250 -14.00 18.28 -5.09
C THR A 250 -12.50 18.29 -4.80
N GLY A 251 -11.69 18.22 -5.85
CA GLY A 251 -10.24 18.38 -5.80
C GLY A 251 -9.77 19.82 -6.06
N GLN A 252 -10.66 20.80 -5.98
CA GLN A 252 -10.33 22.21 -6.24
C GLN A 252 -9.58 22.81 -5.05
N SER A 253 -8.62 23.71 -5.35
CA SER A 253 -7.96 24.51 -4.32
C SER A 253 -8.92 25.50 -3.68
N TYR A 254 -8.66 25.94 -2.45
CA TYR A 254 -9.45 27.03 -1.85
C TYR A 254 -9.29 28.35 -2.60
N ALA A 255 -8.20 28.51 -3.36
CA ALA A 255 -8.01 29.68 -4.22
C ALA A 255 -8.92 29.68 -5.46
N ASP A 256 -9.29 28.49 -5.95
CA ASP A 256 -10.13 28.32 -7.15
C ASP A 256 -11.63 28.25 -6.81
N MET A 257 -11.98 28.05 -5.53
CA MET A 257 -13.36 27.98 -5.06
C MET A 257 -14.03 29.36 -5.00
N THR A 258 -15.31 29.42 -5.40
CA THR A 258 -16.15 30.62 -5.23
C THR A 258 -16.38 30.95 -3.75
N HIS A 259 -16.61 29.92 -2.94
CA HIS A 259 -16.71 30.01 -1.49
C HIS A 259 -15.78 28.96 -0.88
N ARG A 260 -14.90 29.38 0.02
CA ARG A 260 -13.98 28.47 0.69
C ARG A 260 -14.78 27.65 1.70
N GLU A 261 -15.09 26.42 1.34
CA GLU A 261 -15.89 25.51 2.15
C GLU A 261 -15.27 24.12 2.18
N ASP A 262 -15.41 23.43 3.31
CA ASP A 262 -14.96 22.05 3.48
C ASP A 262 -15.91 21.30 4.42
N ARG A 263 -16.08 19.99 4.25
CA ARG A 263 -16.97 19.20 5.12
C ARG A 263 -16.31 18.75 6.42
N TRP A 264 -15.00 18.64 6.43
CA TRP A 264 -14.22 17.92 7.45
C TRP A 264 -13.17 18.79 8.14
N LEU A 265 -12.84 19.98 7.60
CA LEU A 265 -11.80 20.83 8.18
C LEU A 265 -12.16 21.33 9.57
N ASP A 266 -11.38 20.89 10.57
CA ASP A 266 -11.34 21.43 11.92
C ASP A 266 -9.92 21.94 12.23
N ILE A 267 -9.82 23.11 12.87
CA ILE A 267 -8.56 23.79 13.16
C ILE A 267 -8.39 23.90 14.67
N TRP A 268 -7.40 23.20 15.21
CA TRP A 268 -7.11 23.12 16.63
C TRP A 268 -5.83 23.91 16.94
N VAL A 269 -5.94 24.95 17.76
CA VAL A 269 -4.82 25.82 18.13
C VAL A 269 -4.58 25.72 19.62
N GLY A 270 -3.37 25.31 20.02
CA GLY A 270 -2.99 25.18 21.42
C GLY A 270 -2.98 26.53 22.14
N GLY A 271 -2.50 27.59 21.47
CA GLY A 271 -2.54 28.98 21.94
C GLY A 271 -3.72 29.81 21.38
N GLY A 272 -3.50 31.09 21.12
CA GLY A 272 -4.49 32.00 20.54
C GLY A 272 -4.62 31.89 19.01
N ALA A 273 -5.84 32.06 18.50
CA ALA A 273 -6.11 32.27 17.09
C ALA A 273 -6.21 33.77 16.79
N LEU A 274 -5.25 34.31 16.03
CA LEU A 274 -5.15 35.71 15.67
C LEU A 274 -5.61 35.89 14.21
N PHE A 275 -6.38 36.92 13.92
CA PHE A 275 -6.87 37.22 12.58
C PHE A 275 -6.45 38.62 12.16
N GLY A 276 -6.10 38.78 10.88
CA GLY A 276 -5.88 40.10 10.29
C GLY A 276 -7.17 40.94 10.34
N LEU A 277 -7.03 42.23 10.61
CA LEU A 277 -8.14 43.18 10.53
C LEU A 277 -8.51 43.37 9.05
N SER A 278 -9.72 42.97 8.66
CA SER A 278 -10.28 43.38 7.36
C SER A 278 -10.91 44.76 7.49
N ALA A 279 -10.72 45.63 6.50
CA ALA A 279 -11.23 47.00 6.50
C ALA A 279 -12.77 47.09 6.48
N SER A 280 -13.46 45.97 6.20
CA SER A 280 -14.90 45.92 5.94
C SER A 280 -15.75 45.26 7.03
N GLU A 281 -15.19 44.72 8.12
CA GLU A 281 -16.00 44.09 9.18
C GLU A 281 -15.55 44.44 10.61
N PRO A 282 -16.47 44.97 11.45
CA PRO A 282 -16.26 45.05 12.88
C PRO A 282 -16.50 43.67 13.52
N SER A 283 -15.52 43.18 14.28
CA SER A 283 -15.71 42.24 15.40
C SER A 283 -16.70 41.07 15.18
N GLY A 284 -16.59 40.32 14.09
CA GLY A 284 -17.17 38.96 14.02
C GLY A 284 -16.57 38.01 15.09
N GLY A 285 -17.24 36.90 15.37
CA GLY A 285 -16.72 35.83 16.23
C GLY A 285 -15.54 35.07 15.60
N ILE A 286 -14.98 34.13 16.34
CA ILE A 286 -14.04 33.12 15.80
C ILE A 286 -14.85 32.17 14.89
N PRO A 287 -14.35 31.78 13.70
CA PRO A 287 -15.02 30.80 12.85
C PRO A 287 -15.35 29.51 13.62
N ALA A 288 -16.51 28.90 13.35
CA ALA A 288 -17.04 27.80 14.15
C ALA A 288 -16.14 26.54 14.17
N ASN A 289 -15.32 26.36 13.15
CA ASN A 289 -14.37 25.26 13.02
C ASN A 289 -12.96 25.59 13.52
N VAL A 290 -12.77 26.73 14.21
CA VAL A 290 -11.50 27.10 14.83
C VAL A 290 -11.62 27.02 16.35
N TYR A 291 -10.84 26.13 16.95
CA TYR A 291 -10.82 25.85 18.38
C TYR A 291 -9.49 26.35 18.96
N PRO A 292 -9.42 27.57 19.51
CA PRO A 292 -8.22 28.08 20.16
C PRO A 292 -8.10 27.61 21.61
N ARG A 293 -6.91 27.83 22.20
CA ARG A 293 -6.56 27.57 23.60
C ARG A 293 -6.80 26.12 23.99
N GLN A 294 -6.37 25.20 23.14
CA GLN A 294 -6.54 23.76 23.38
C GLN A 294 -5.42 23.18 24.26
N ASP A 295 -4.37 23.93 24.59
CA ASP A 295 -3.23 23.49 25.42
C ASP A 295 -3.07 24.45 26.62
N PRO A 296 -2.96 23.98 27.89
CA PRO A 296 -2.81 22.59 28.32
C PRO A 296 -4.11 21.77 28.47
N PHE A 297 -5.29 22.40 28.48
CA PHE A 297 -6.57 21.70 28.65
C PHE A 297 -7.59 22.18 27.61
N PRO A 298 -8.27 21.29 26.86
CA PRO A 298 -8.35 19.82 27.00
C PRO A 298 -7.12 19.02 26.54
N GLY A 299 -6.09 19.69 26.01
CA GLY A 299 -4.86 19.11 25.50
C GLY A 299 -4.93 18.88 23.99
N LEU A 300 -3.89 19.31 23.27
CA LEU A 300 -3.76 19.02 21.84
C LEU A 300 -3.32 17.55 21.68
N LYS A 301 -4.21 16.71 21.14
CA LYS A 301 -3.88 15.30 20.87
C LYS A 301 -2.99 15.20 19.64
N GLU A 302 -1.68 15.25 19.84
CA GLU A 302 -0.68 15.10 18.77
C GLU A 302 -0.35 13.64 18.50
N ASP A 303 -0.30 13.25 17.23
CA ASP A 303 0.30 11.98 16.83
C ASP A 303 1.81 12.18 16.67
N ARG A 304 2.62 11.35 17.32
CA ARG A 304 4.08 11.44 17.30
C ARG A 304 4.68 10.16 16.77
N TRP A 305 5.68 10.31 15.90
CA TRP A 305 6.49 9.21 15.42
C TRP A 305 7.81 9.21 16.15
N ASP A 306 8.05 8.14 16.91
CA ASP A 306 9.27 7.98 17.68
C ASP A 306 10.47 7.74 16.76
N TYR A 307 11.55 8.48 17.00
CA TYR A 307 12.75 8.48 16.17
C TYR A 307 13.37 7.07 16.07
N GLU A 308 13.59 6.40 17.20
CA GLU A 308 14.23 5.08 17.22
C GLU A 308 13.35 4.02 16.56
N THR A 309 12.04 4.11 16.80
CA THR A 309 11.06 3.23 16.18
C THR A 309 11.08 3.39 14.66
N MET A 310 10.94 4.61 14.13
CA MET A 310 10.93 4.85 12.69
C MET A 310 12.28 4.53 12.03
N LYS A 311 13.40 4.79 12.71
CA LYS A 311 14.75 4.41 12.24
C LYS A 311 14.90 2.90 12.12
N LYS A 312 14.50 2.15 13.15
CA LYS A 312 14.52 0.67 13.13
C LYS A 312 13.65 0.12 12.01
N GLN A 313 12.47 0.72 11.81
CA GLN A 313 11.56 0.36 10.73
C GLN A 313 12.19 0.58 9.35
N ALA A 314 12.80 1.74 9.12
CA ALA A 314 13.48 2.04 7.87
C ALA A 314 14.67 1.10 7.61
N LEU A 315 15.47 0.78 8.62
CA LEU A 315 16.58 -0.17 8.48
C LEU A 315 16.12 -1.60 8.12
N LEU A 316 14.93 -2.00 8.57
CA LEU A 316 14.41 -3.35 8.31
C LEU A 316 13.74 -3.46 6.94
N TYR A 317 13.11 -2.40 6.45
CA TYR A 317 12.22 -2.51 5.29
C TYR A 317 12.01 -1.24 4.47
N GLY A 318 12.71 -0.16 4.81
CA GLY A 318 12.70 1.07 4.05
C GLY A 318 14.08 1.39 3.49
N SER A 319 14.26 2.66 3.16
CA SER A 319 15.53 3.23 2.76
C SER A 319 16.03 4.14 3.86
N TYR A 320 17.30 3.97 4.25
CA TYR A 320 17.95 4.78 5.28
C TYR A 320 19.09 5.58 4.67
N TYR A 321 19.10 6.89 4.94
CA TYR A 321 20.11 7.83 4.46
C TYR A 321 20.69 8.63 5.62
N GLY A 322 22.00 8.84 5.61
CA GLY A 322 22.66 9.86 6.44
C GLY A 322 22.69 11.19 5.70
N LEU A 323 22.47 12.27 6.41
CA LEU A 323 22.55 13.64 5.90
C LEU A 323 23.92 14.25 6.18
N GLU A 324 24.48 14.94 5.20
CA GLU A 324 25.65 15.81 5.37
C GLU A 324 25.26 17.31 5.36
N ARG A 325 26.16 18.17 5.84
CA ARG A 325 25.93 19.62 5.98
C ARG A 325 25.68 20.35 4.66
N ASP A 326 26.12 19.80 3.55
CA ASP A 326 25.89 20.33 2.20
C ASP A 326 24.53 19.92 1.61
N GLY A 327 23.75 19.11 2.34
CA GLY A 327 22.45 18.61 1.91
C GLY A 327 22.51 17.33 1.08
N LEU A 328 23.69 16.70 0.94
CA LEU A 328 23.83 15.42 0.28
C LEU A 328 23.38 14.25 1.18
N LEU A 329 22.80 13.24 0.54
CA LEU A 329 22.24 12.06 1.16
C LEU A 329 23.10 10.84 0.84
N TYR A 330 23.47 10.10 1.88
CA TYR A 330 24.34 8.94 1.77
C TYR A 330 23.60 7.67 2.21
N GLN A 331 23.40 6.75 1.28
CA GLN A 331 22.71 5.50 1.54
C GLN A 331 23.41 4.72 2.67
N ASN A 332 22.64 4.11 3.57
CA ASN A 332 23.15 3.39 4.75
C ASN A 332 23.97 4.27 5.72
N GLY A 333 23.93 5.59 5.54
CA GLY A 333 24.69 6.56 6.35
C GLY A 333 26.21 6.44 6.20
N ARG A 334 26.72 5.85 5.12
CA ARG A 334 28.17 5.77 4.87
C ARG A 334 28.58 6.91 3.95
N VAL A 335 29.29 7.89 4.51
CA VAL A 335 29.81 9.02 3.75
C VAL A 335 31.00 8.54 2.93
N GLU A 336 30.79 8.37 1.63
CA GLU A 336 31.79 7.94 0.67
C GLU A 336 31.91 9.00 -0.44
N PRO A 337 33.11 9.57 -0.69
CA PRO A 337 33.28 10.62 -1.69
C PRO A 337 32.72 10.22 -3.06
N GLY A 338 31.91 11.09 -3.67
CA GLY A 338 31.31 10.87 -4.99
C GLY A 338 30.05 9.99 -5.01
N LEU A 339 29.61 9.44 -3.87
CA LEU A 339 28.37 8.66 -3.76
C LEU A 339 27.21 9.42 -3.09
N GLY A 340 27.42 10.69 -2.75
CA GLY A 340 26.37 11.55 -2.22
C GLY A 340 25.29 11.79 -3.28
N ARG A 341 24.03 11.63 -2.90
CA ARG A 341 22.87 11.85 -3.76
C ARG A 341 22.15 13.13 -3.35
N THR A 342 21.60 13.83 -4.34
CA THR A 342 20.70 14.96 -4.10
C THR A 342 19.35 14.48 -3.60
N ALA A 343 18.57 15.39 -3.02
CA ALA A 343 17.21 15.07 -2.59
C ALA A 343 16.31 14.63 -3.77
N ASP A 344 16.45 15.26 -4.94
CA ASP A 344 15.64 14.93 -6.12
C ASP A 344 15.88 13.48 -6.58
N GLU A 345 17.14 13.02 -6.55
CA GLU A 345 17.51 11.63 -6.88
C GLU A 345 17.01 10.60 -5.87
N VAL A 346 16.71 11.02 -4.63
CA VAL A 346 16.27 10.13 -3.55
C VAL A 346 14.75 10.09 -3.41
N PHE A 347 14.08 11.21 -3.62
CA PHE A 347 12.64 11.34 -3.40
C PHE A 347 11.82 11.39 -4.69
N GLY A 348 12.41 11.78 -5.82
CA GLY A 348 11.69 11.98 -7.07
C GLY A 348 11.05 10.69 -7.58
N SER A 349 9.78 10.77 -7.95
CA SER A 349 8.99 9.69 -8.53
C SER A 349 8.69 10.01 -10.00
N GLU A 350 8.88 9.05 -10.90
CA GLU A 350 8.69 9.29 -12.34
C GLU A 350 7.19 9.38 -12.70
N ALA A 351 6.35 8.60 -12.03
CA ALA A 351 4.92 8.50 -12.28
C ALA A 351 4.11 8.23 -11.00
N VAL A 352 2.80 8.42 -11.07
CA VAL A 352 1.87 8.04 -9.98
C VAL A 352 1.93 6.52 -9.80
N GLY A 353 2.11 6.08 -8.56
CA GLY A 353 2.34 4.67 -8.21
C GLY A 353 3.82 4.26 -8.16
N ASP A 354 4.76 5.12 -8.55
CA ASP A 354 6.20 4.92 -8.34
C ASP A 354 6.59 5.34 -6.91
N HIS A 355 6.28 4.45 -5.96
CA HIS A 355 6.32 4.73 -4.53
C HIS A 355 7.66 4.32 -3.90
N HIS A 356 8.28 5.22 -3.15
CA HIS A 356 9.56 4.99 -2.46
C HIS A 356 9.46 4.24 -1.12
N GLY A 357 8.24 3.90 -0.68
CA GLY A 357 8.01 3.30 0.63
C GLY A 357 8.45 4.22 1.78
N LEU A 358 9.01 3.64 2.85
CA LEU A 358 9.56 4.38 3.99
C LEU A 358 10.97 4.87 3.69
N VAL A 359 11.16 6.18 3.57
CA VAL A 359 12.48 6.80 3.49
C VAL A 359 12.77 7.55 4.77
N PHE A 360 13.88 7.20 5.41
CA PHE A 360 14.35 7.82 6.65
C PHE A 360 15.67 8.54 6.39
N VAL A 361 15.66 9.85 6.55
CA VAL A 361 16.88 10.67 6.56
C VAL A 361 17.23 10.98 8.00
N ASP A 362 18.42 10.57 8.41
CA ASP A 362 18.92 10.76 9.76
C ASP A 362 19.46 12.19 9.99
N THR A 363 19.63 12.54 11.26
CA THR A 363 20.30 13.76 11.71
C THR A 363 21.80 13.74 11.36
N LEU A 364 22.45 14.90 11.44
CA LEU A 364 23.88 15.05 11.12
C LEU A 364 24.78 14.16 12.01
N ASP A 365 24.37 13.95 13.26
CA ASP A 365 25.11 13.15 14.25
C ASP A 365 24.49 11.76 14.51
N ARG A 366 23.40 11.43 13.81
CA ARG A 366 22.67 10.15 13.88
C ARG A 366 22.07 9.85 15.26
N ARG A 367 21.77 10.91 16.00
CA ARG A 367 21.06 10.86 17.29
C ARG A 367 19.64 11.43 17.12
N PRO A 368 18.75 11.20 18.11
CA PRO A 368 17.43 11.83 18.09
C PRO A 368 17.48 13.34 17.80
N PRO A 369 16.49 13.89 17.08
CA PRO A 369 16.42 15.31 16.75
C PRO A 369 16.59 16.23 17.96
N GLY A 370 17.56 17.13 17.87
CA GLY A 370 17.86 18.20 18.80
C GLY A 370 17.94 19.54 18.05
N THR A 371 18.26 20.61 18.77
CA THR A 371 18.30 21.97 18.18
C THR A 371 19.53 22.25 17.31
N ASP A 372 20.56 21.41 17.39
CA ASP A 372 21.89 21.63 16.82
C ASP A 372 22.39 20.49 15.90
N ASN A 373 21.60 19.43 15.73
CA ASN A 373 21.95 18.28 14.89
C ASN A 373 21.09 18.12 13.63
N LEU A 374 20.22 19.09 13.33
CA LEU A 374 19.43 19.13 12.11
C LEU A 374 20.23 19.82 10.98
N GLY A 375 20.40 19.12 9.86
CA GLY A 375 20.87 19.75 8.62
C GLY A 375 19.74 20.45 7.87
N THR A 376 20.01 20.93 6.66
CA THR A 376 18.99 21.51 5.77
C THR A 376 18.91 20.68 4.50
N LEU A 377 17.70 20.38 4.04
CA LEU A 377 17.44 19.62 2.83
C LEU A 377 16.42 20.35 1.95
N SER A 378 16.78 20.58 0.69
CA SER A 378 15.89 21.21 -0.30
C SER A 378 15.22 20.15 -1.16
N LEU A 379 13.89 20.08 -1.12
CA LEU A 379 13.07 19.21 -1.96
C LEU A 379 12.68 19.98 -3.23
N GLU A 380 13.42 19.72 -4.31
CA GLU A 380 13.25 20.39 -5.61
C GLU A 380 12.75 19.47 -6.72
N THR A 381 11.81 18.60 -6.38
CA THR A 381 11.28 17.58 -7.29
C THR A 381 9.97 18.01 -7.94
N GLU A 382 9.66 17.45 -9.11
CA GLU A 382 8.36 17.64 -9.78
C GLU A 382 7.25 16.87 -9.06
N TYR A 383 7.57 15.65 -8.65
CA TYR A 383 6.63 14.74 -8.00
C TYR A 383 7.40 13.76 -7.13
N ALA A 384 6.89 13.49 -5.93
CA ALA A 384 7.40 12.42 -5.07
C ALA A 384 6.26 11.70 -4.36
N GLU A 385 6.33 10.37 -4.32
CA GLU A 385 5.37 9.50 -3.65
C GLU A 385 6.05 8.60 -2.61
N GLY A 386 5.69 8.75 -1.33
CA GLY A 386 6.29 7.94 -0.27
C GLY A 386 5.99 8.38 1.16
N LEU A 387 6.59 7.66 2.11
CA LEU A 387 6.56 7.90 3.54
C LEU A 387 7.91 8.49 3.97
N PHE A 388 8.01 9.81 3.98
CA PHE A 388 9.26 10.54 4.18
C PHE A 388 9.39 11.01 5.64
N VAL A 389 10.31 10.38 6.38
CA VAL A 389 10.74 10.82 7.71
C VAL A 389 12.08 11.51 7.58
N VAL A 390 12.08 12.84 7.48
CA VAL A 390 13.26 13.65 7.20
C VAL A 390 13.66 14.44 8.43
N ASN A 391 14.67 13.96 9.15
CA ASN A 391 15.18 14.61 10.37
C ASN A 391 16.11 15.79 10.05
N ALA A 392 15.56 16.82 9.40
CA ALA A 392 16.28 18.01 8.94
C ALA A 392 15.34 19.22 8.83
N HIS A 393 15.88 20.44 8.76
CA HIS A 393 15.14 21.58 8.23
C HIS A 393 14.83 21.35 6.75
N LEU A 394 13.61 21.64 6.33
CA LEU A 394 13.14 21.40 4.97
C LEU A 394 12.92 22.71 4.22
N HIS A 395 13.38 22.75 2.98
CA HIS A 395 13.00 23.77 2.01
C HIS A 395 12.21 23.10 0.87
N LEU A 396 10.90 23.33 0.84
CA LEU A 396 10.01 22.77 -0.18
C LEU A 396 9.90 23.74 -1.35
N LYS A 397 10.51 23.36 -2.48
CA LYS A 397 10.57 24.17 -3.71
C LYS A 397 10.21 23.28 -4.92
N PRO A 398 8.94 22.87 -5.06
CA PRO A 398 8.52 21.99 -6.14
C PRO A 398 8.87 22.57 -7.52
N LYS A 399 9.18 21.68 -8.46
CA LYS A 399 9.36 22.01 -9.89
C LYS A 399 8.15 21.52 -10.71
N GLY A 400 8.01 22.01 -11.93
CA GLY A 400 6.98 21.54 -12.85
C GLY A 400 5.55 21.84 -12.38
N ILE A 401 4.59 21.03 -12.85
CA ILE A 401 3.15 21.24 -12.62
C ILE A 401 2.53 20.24 -11.64
N GLY A 402 3.30 19.27 -11.14
CA GLY A 402 2.81 18.12 -10.38
C GLY A 402 2.06 17.09 -11.23
N LYS A 403 1.45 16.09 -10.58
CA LYS A 403 0.68 15.01 -11.22
C LYS A 403 -0.81 15.06 -10.85
N SER A 404 -1.63 14.38 -11.64
CA SER A 404 -3.03 14.10 -11.29
C SER A 404 -3.12 12.78 -10.54
N VAL A 405 -3.83 12.77 -9.41
CA VAL A 405 -3.92 11.61 -8.53
C VAL A 405 -5.39 11.29 -8.25
N PRO A 406 -5.86 10.07 -8.60
CA PRO A 406 -7.20 9.62 -8.23
C PRO A 406 -7.22 9.24 -6.75
N VAL A 407 -8.16 9.81 -6.00
CA VAL A 407 -8.28 9.62 -4.55
C VAL A 407 -9.73 9.43 -4.13
N LEU A 408 -9.92 9.14 -2.84
CA LEU A 408 -11.24 9.07 -2.23
C LEU A 408 -11.32 10.06 -1.09
N SER A 409 -12.42 10.83 -1.04
CA SER A 409 -12.71 11.73 0.08
C SER A 409 -12.78 10.97 1.40
N PRO A 410 -12.67 11.62 2.57
CA PRO A 410 -13.08 11.01 3.82
C PRO A 410 -14.55 10.56 3.77
N PRO A 411 -14.97 9.61 4.61
CA PRO A 411 -16.37 9.25 4.73
C PRO A 411 -17.18 10.43 5.31
N GLY A 412 -18.50 10.45 5.06
CA GLY A 412 -19.39 11.44 5.67
C GLY A 412 -19.42 11.34 7.21
N GLU A 413 -19.77 12.43 7.90
CA GLU A 413 -19.88 12.42 9.37
C GLU A 413 -20.84 11.30 9.83
N GLY A 414 -20.39 10.49 10.80
CA GLY A 414 -21.15 9.35 11.33
C GLY A 414 -21.14 8.08 10.45
N LEU A 415 -20.48 8.12 9.27
CA LEU A 415 -20.30 6.97 8.39
C LEU A 415 -18.84 6.50 8.43
N SER A 416 -18.63 5.19 8.37
CA SER A 416 -17.30 4.56 8.38
C SER A 416 -17.10 3.58 7.22
N SER A 417 -18.12 3.37 6.38
CA SER A 417 -18.08 2.41 5.28
C SER A 417 -17.38 2.98 4.04
N LEU A 418 -16.65 2.13 3.32
CA LEU A 418 -15.94 2.47 2.08
C LEU A 418 -16.88 3.05 1.01
N GLY A 419 -18.11 2.53 0.91
CA GLY A 419 -19.13 3.01 -0.05
C GLY A 419 -19.69 4.41 0.21
N SER A 420 -19.30 5.06 1.32
CA SER A 420 -19.68 6.45 1.63
C SER A 420 -18.67 7.48 1.12
N ARG A 421 -17.51 7.04 0.61
CA ARG A 421 -16.43 7.90 0.12
C ARG A 421 -16.66 8.26 -1.35
N VAL A 422 -16.36 9.51 -1.71
CA VAL A 422 -16.54 10.03 -3.07
C VAL A 422 -15.20 9.99 -3.82
N PRO A 423 -15.13 9.38 -5.02
CA PRO A 423 -13.96 9.47 -5.88
C PRO A 423 -13.72 10.90 -6.35
N VAL A 424 -12.47 11.36 -6.25
CA VAL A 424 -12.04 12.70 -6.63
C VAL A 424 -10.73 12.61 -7.40
N GLU A 425 -10.61 13.36 -8.49
CA GLU A 425 -9.34 13.55 -9.18
C GLU A 425 -8.66 14.83 -8.65
N LEU A 426 -7.52 14.68 -7.98
CA LEU A 426 -6.70 15.82 -7.56
C LEU A 426 -5.74 16.18 -8.68
N THR A 427 -5.49 17.48 -8.90
CA THR A 427 -4.58 17.95 -9.96
C THR A 427 -3.44 18.80 -9.43
N GLY A 428 -2.27 18.62 -10.03
CA GLY A 428 -1.05 19.35 -9.69
C GLY A 428 -0.47 18.99 -8.33
N ILE A 429 -0.62 17.74 -7.91
CA ILE A 429 -0.04 17.21 -6.67
C ILE A 429 1.47 17.02 -6.88
N HIS A 430 2.27 17.62 -6.01
CA HIS A 430 3.74 17.51 -6.03
C HIS A 430 4.25 16.47 -5.04
N LEU A 431 3.48 16.19 -3.98
CA LEU A 431 3.82 15.22 -2.95
C LEU A 431 2.62 14.31 -2.65
N GLN A 432 2.81 13.00 -2.71
CA GLN A 432 1.83 12.01 -2.28
C GLN A 432 2.38 11.16 -1.13
N GLY A 433 1.65 11.07 -0.02
CA GLY A 433 2.05 10.28 1.15
C GLY A 433 2.31 11.13 2.38
N VAL A 434 3.41 10.92 3.10
CA VAL A 434 3.66 11.63 4.36
C VAL A 434 4.99 12.35 4.31
N LEU A 435 5.01 13.58 4.79
CA LEU A 435 6.22 14.34 5.06
C LEU A 435 6.29 14.66 6.55
N TYR A 436 7.27 14.07 7.23
CA TYR A 436 7.51 14.27 8.65
C TYR A 436 8.88 14.91 8.83
N THR A 437 8.92 16.08 9.46
CA THR A 437 10.16 16.72 9.89
C THR A 437 10.06 17.24 11.32
N PRO A 438 11.08 17.02 12.18
CA PRO A 438 11.20 17.70 13.47
C PRO A 438 11.71 19.15 13.35
N GLY A 439 12.23 19.54 12.19
CA GLY A 439 12.81 20.86 11.94
C GLY A 439 11.78 21.90 11.49
N ASP A 440 12.31 23.02 11.00
CA ASP A 440 11.53 24.07 10.35
C ASP A 440 11.22 23.70 8.89
N LEU A 441 10.07 24.15 8.39
CA LEU A 441 9.67 24.03 6.99
C LEU A 441 9.60 25.42 6.35
N THR A 442 10.37 25.63 5.29
CA THR A 442 10.30 26.82 4.45
C THR A 442 9.65 26.45 3.11
N ILE A 443 8.64 27.22 2.68
CA ILE A 443 7.87 26.96 1.47
C ILE A 443 8.16 28.02 0.40
N GLU A 444 8.48 27.56 -0.80
CA GLU A 444 8.60 28.37 -2.01
C GLU A 444 7.55 27.94 -3.05
N GLY A 445 6.85 28.90 -3.66
CA GLY A 445 5.82 28.62 -4.67
C GLY A 445 4.46 28.20 -4.11
N ARG A 446 3.74 27.32 -4.84
CA ARG A 446 2.38 26.82 -4.53
C ARG A 446 2.34 25.29 -4.52
N PRO A 447 3.11 24.62 -3.64
CA PRO A 447 3.07 23.16 -3.56
C PRO A 447 1.67 22.68 -3.20
N ARG A 448 1.31 21.51 -3.73
CA ARG A 448 0.11 20.77 -3.36
C ARG A 448 0.49 19.36 -2.95
N MET A 449 -0.17 18.83 -1.94
CA MET A 449 0.12 17.52 -1.37
C MET A 449 -1.17 16.72 -1.15
N TYR A 450 -1.12 15.41 -1.40
CA TYR A 450 -2.13 14.46 -0.94
C TYR A 450 -1.54 13.56 0.14
N GLY A 451 -2.03 13.65 1.37
CA GLY A 451 -1.56 12.85 2.50
C GLY A 451 -1.47 13.61 3.81
N ALA A 452 -0.32 13.62 4.48
CA ALA A 452 -0.17 14.35 5.76
C ALA A 452 1.20 14.99 5.95
N LEU A 453 1.22 16.12 6.66
CA LEU A 453 2.41 16.90 6.98
C LEU A 453 2.57 17.04 8.50
N VAL A 454 3.75 16.71 9.02
CA VAL A 454 4.13 16.99 10.41
C VAL A 454 5.40 17.82 10.41
N VAL A 455 5.32 18.99 11.03
CA VAL A 455 6.44 19.92 11.19
C VAL A 455 6.64 20.18 12.68
N GLY A 456 7.83 19.84 13.16
CA GLY A 456 8.23 20.00 14.53
C GLY A 456 8.50 21.46 14.91
N GLY A 457 9.09 22.21 13.99
CA GLY A 457 9.41 23.62 14.14
C GLY A 457 8.38 24.56 13.53
N LYS A 458 8.86 25.66 12.97
CA LYS A 458 8.07 26.73 12.34
C LYS A 458 7.81 26.43 10.87
N VAL A 459 6.73 27.00 10.36
CA VAL A 459 6.47 27.04 8.93
C VAL A 459 6.56 28.48 8.45
N THR A 460 7.41 28.73 7.46
CA THR A 460 7.62 30.04 6.85
C THR A 460 7.49 29.97 5.34
N GLN A 461 7.30 31.13 4.72
CA GLN A 461 7.21 31.29 3.27
C GLN A 461 8.24 32.33 2.83
N THR A 462 8.96 32.06 1.73
CA THR A 462 10.05 32.90 1.21
C THR A 462 9.63 33.93 0.15
N SER A 463 8.48 33.78 -0.50
CA SER A 463 8.05 34.66 -1.61
C SER A 463 6.92 35.61 -1.21
N GLU A 464 6.96 36.85 -1.73
CA GLU A 464 5.86 37.83 -1.68
C GLU A 464 4.66 37.42 -2.56
N VAL A 465 4.85 36.47 -3.49
CA VAL A 465 3.77 35.87 -4.26
C VAL A 465 3.04 34.89 -3.35
N SER A 466 1.79 35.21 -3.02
CA SER A 466 0.86 34.55 -2.08
C SER A 466 0.53 33.07 -2.36
N GLY A 467 1.55 32.22 -2.43
CA GLY A 467 1.37 30.78 -2.65
C GLY A 467 1.26 30.02 -1.33
N GLN A 468 0.09 29.48 -1.01
CA GLN A 468 -0.07 28.64 0.17
C GLN A 468 0.21 27.18 -0.21
N LEU A 469 0.82 26.43 0.71
CA LEU A 469 0.85 24.97 0.61
C LEU A 469 -0.56 24.45 0.88
N GLU A 470 -1.12 23.73 -0.07
CA GLU A 470 -2.41 23.08 0.10
C GLU A 470 -2.25 21.56 0.22
N ILE A 471 -2.97 20.99 1.18
CA ILE A 471 -2.86 19.58 1.53
C ILE A 471 -4.26 18.98 1.53
N TRP A 472 -4.46 17.88 0.83
CA TRP A 472 -5.65 17.03 0.93
C TRP A 472 -5.33 15.85 1.83
N TYR A 473 -6.03 15.73 2.95
CA TYR A 473 -5.73 14.66 3.90
C TYR A 473 -6.11 13.28 3.36
N ASN A 474 -5.17 12.33 3.40
CA ASN A 474 -5.46 10.93 3.13
C ASN A 474 -6.04 10.27 4.41
N TYR A 475 -7.36 10.06 4.42
CA TYR A 475 -8.08 9.47 5.55
C TYR A 475 -7.56 8.09 5.98
N GLY A 476 -6.91 7.32 5.09
CA GLY A 476 -6.31 6.03 5.43
C GLY A 476 -5.21 6.13 6.49
N LEU A 477 -4.52 7.27 6.57
CA LEU A 477 -3.45 7.52 7.54
C LEU A 477 -3.95 7.48 8.99
N ARG A 478 -5.23 7.78 9.22
CA ARG A 478 -5.87 7.68 10.55
C ARG A 478 -5.81 6.25 11.11
N SER A 479 -5.80 5.27 10.23
CA SER A 479 -5.70 3.85 10.56
C SER A 479 -4.28 3.30 10.38
N GLY A 480 -3.29 4.16 10.14
CA GLY A 480 -1.93 3.75 9.80
C GLY A 480 -1.84 3.01 8.46
N ILE A 481 -2.77 3.28 7.53
CA ILE A 481 -2.72 2.76 6.16
C ILE A 481 -1.97 3.78 5.32
N VAL A 482 -0.79 3.40 4.84
CA VAL A 482 0.08 4.23 4.00
C VAL A 482 0.25 3.53 2.66
N GLN A 483 -0.02 4.24 1.57
CA GLN A 483 0.17 3.74 0.21
C GLN A 483 1.64 3.39 -0.03
N GLY A 484 1.89 2.31 -0.77
CA GLY A 484 3.24 1.86 -1.09
C GLY A 484 3.98 1.16 0.06
N MET A 485 3.35 0.98 1.22
CA MET A 485 3.93 0.18 2.31
C MET A 485 3.30 -1.21 2.36
N PRO A 486 4.10 -2.30 2.39
CA PRO A 486 3.58 -3.64 2.59
C PRO A 486 3.22 -3.85 4.09
N LEU A 487 2.09 -3.26 4.51
CA LEU A 487 1.50 -3.36 5.86
C LEU A 487 1.22 -4.80 6.29
N VAL A 488 0.89 -5.69 5.36
CA VAL A 488 0.79 -7.13 5.56
C VAL A 488 1.79 -7.83 4.64
N TYR A 489 2.38 -8.92 5.07
CA TYR A 489 3.36 -9.66 4.26
C TYR A 489 3.28 -11.15 4.54
N VAL A 490 3.66 -11.97 3.57
CA VAL A 490 3.81 -13.41 3.77
C VAL A 490 5.01 -13.65 4.69
N ALA A 491 4.76 -14.24 5.85
CA ALA A 491 5.80 -14.51 6.83
C ALA A 491 6.80 -15.55 6.28
N PRO A 492 8.12 -15.27 6.31
CA PRO A 492 9.13 -16.15 5.74
C PRO A 492 9.06 -17.58 6.30
N GLY A 493 9.21 -18.57 5.41
CA GLY A 493 9.21 -19.99 5.78
C GLY A 493 7.86 -20.50 6.33
N THR A 494 6.75 -19.85 5.99
CA THR A 494 5.39 -20.33 6.31
C THR A 494 4.63 -20.85 5.11
N TRP A 495 5.25 -20.80 3.93
CA TRP A 495 4.73 -21.39 2.70
C TRP A 495 4.69 -22.91 2.85
N VAL A 496 3.49 -23.48 2.75
CA VAL A 496 3.24 -24.92 2.84
C VAL A 496 2.25 -25.32 1.77
N GLU A 497 2.67 -26.23 0.89
CA GLU A 497 1.78 -26.92 -0.03
C GLU A 497 1.09 -28.08 0.71
N LYS A 498 -0.24 -28.11 0.62
CA LYS A 498 -1.09 -29.17 1.18
C LYS A 498 -1.63 -30.00 0.03
N TYR A 499 -1.49 -31.32 0.16
CA TYR A 499 -1.93 -32.32 -0.81
C TYR A 499 -3.35 -32.79 -0.52
#